data_AF-A0A180H1M1-F1
#
_entry.id   AF-A0A180H1M1-F1
#
_cell.length_a   1.000
_cell.length_b   1.000
_cell.length_c   1.000
_cell.angle_alpha   90.00
_cell.angle_beta   90.00
_cell.angle_gamma   90.00
#
_symmetry.space_group_name_H-M   'P 1'
#
loop_
_entity.id
_entity.type
_entity.pdbx_description
1 polymer ?
#
loop_
_entity_poly.entity_id
_entity_poly.type
_entity_poly.pdbx_seq_one_letter_code
_entity_poly.pdbx_strand_id
1 'polypeptide(L)'
;MFSPSLVRLSLLALIGQLVLATPNDDPEERTQSCFYYSGANTTQASCNENPHVVCKKGCTGYVTAEGCQPTGNPSTQPTDAPSTQYCEIGFGRDSAVSKVCQTKTQTYLCSGKTTGAAQCHGCVQS
;
A
#
# COMPACT_ATOMS: atom_id res chain seq x y z
N MET A 1 86.04 -17.88 0.27
CA MET A 1 84.72 -18.54 0.16
C MET A 1 84.13 -18.45 1.56
N PHE A 2 83.11 -17.64 1.85
CA PHE A 2 81.69 -17.86 1.57
C PHE A 2 80.91 -16.52 1.59
N SER A 3 79.80 -16.49 0.84
CA SER A 3 78.97 -15.34 0.43
C SER A 3 78.32 -14.51 1.54
N PRO A 4 78.08 -13.20 1.28
CA PRO A 4 76.95 -12.47 1.84
C PRO A 4 75.86 -12.33 0.78
N SER A 5 74.76 -13.08 0.91
CA SER A 5 73.51 -12.81 0.20
C SER A 5 72.40 -12.67 1.22
N LEU A 6 72.28 -11.46 1.75
CA LEU A 6 71.15 -11.01 2.57
C LEU A 6 70.22 -10.20 1.69
N VAL A 7 69.29 -10.87 1.02
CA VAL A 7 68.09 -10.20 0.48
C VAL A 7 66.90 -11.05 0.89
N ARG A 8 66.41 -10.84 2.11
CA ARG A 8 65.10 -11.34 2.51
C ARG A 8 64.05 -10.37 1.95
N LEU A 9 63.43 -10.74 0.84
CA LEU A 9 62.21 -10.08 0.36
C LEU A 9 61.08 -10.37 1.35
N SER A 10 60.78 -9.39 2.21
CA SER A 10 59.56 -9.40 3.03
C SER A 10 58.41 -8.87 2.18
N LEU A 11 57.64 -9.77 1.56
CA LEU A 11 56.43 -9.43 0.82
C LEU A 11 55.33 -9.06 1.84
N LEU A 12 54.95 -7.79 1.90
CA LEU A 12 53.81 -7.33 2.69
C LEU A 12 52.51 -7.92 2.13
N ALA A 13 51.83 -8.75 2.92
CA ALA A 13 50.47 -9.17 2.63
C ALA A 13 49.50 -8.03 3.03
N LEU A 14 49.13 -7.16 2.09
CA LEU A 14 47.93 -6.33 2.23
C LEU A 14 46.71 -7.22 2.01
N ILE A 15 46.13 -7.72 3.10
CA ILE A 15 44.83 -8.38 3.08
C ILE A 15 43.80 -7.24 3.10
N GLY A 16 43.43 -6.74 1.92
CA GLY A 16 42.29 -5.84 1.78
C GLY A 16 41.03 -6.60 2.19
N GLN A 17 40.41 -6.21 3.31
CA GLN A 17 39.14 -6.78 3.74
C GLN A 17 38.06 -6.31 2.75
N LEU A 18 37.63 -7.23 1.89
CA LEU A 18 36.45 -7.04 1.05
C LEU A 18 35.22 -7.13 1.95
N VAL A 19 34.68 -5.98 2.37
CA VAL A 19 33.36 -5.93 3.02
C VAL A 19 32.32 -6.22 1.95
N LEU A 20 31.83 -7.47 1.92
CA LEU A 20 30.64 -7.83 1.15
C LEU A 20 29.46 -7.13 1.84
N ALA A 21 29.06 -5.97 1.32
CA ALA A 21 27.76 -5.41 1.62
C ALA A 21 26.72 -6.40 1.09
N THR A 22 26.03 -7.11 1.98
CA THR A 22 24.84 -7.87 1.62
C THR A 22 23.81 -6.85 1.12
N PRO A 23 23.31 -6.95 -0.12
CA PRO A 23 22.14 -6.17 -0.50
C PRO A 23 21.03 -6.58 0.47
N ASN A 24 20.56 -5.64 1.27
CA ASN A 24 19.29 -5.84 1.96
C ASN A 24 18.25 -5.83 0.84
N ASP A 25 17.79 -7.01 0.43
CA ASP A 25 16.61 -7.21 -0.42
C ASP A 25 15.33 -6.83 0.35
N ASP A 26 15.34 -5.68 1.03
CA ASP A 26 14.14 -5.13 1.62
C ASP A 26 13.32 -4.54 0.45
N PRO A 27 12.06 -4.98 0.25
CA PRO A 27 11.25 -4.48 -0.84
C PRO A 27 11.10 -2.96 -0.70
N GLU A 28 11.41 -2.21 -1.76
CA GLU A 28 11.33 -0.75 -1.75
C GLU A 28 9.92 -0.29 -1.36
N GLU A 29 9.75 0.12 -0.11
CA GLU A 29 8.48 0.60 0.41
C GLU A 29 8.12 1.94 -0.23
N ARG A 30 6.94 2.00 -0.85
CA ARG A 30 6.43 3.22 -1.49
C ARG A 30 5.19 3.78 -0.82
N THR A 31 5.00 5.10 -0.97
CA THR A 31 3.70 5.74 -0.74
C THR A 31 2.99 5.89 -2.08
N GLN A 32 1.72 5.49 -2.16
CA GLN A 32 0.93 5.51 -3.38
C GLN A 32 -0.40 6.25 -3.16
N SER A 33 -0.85 6.96 -4.20
CA SER A 33 -2.21 7.50 -4.24
C SER A 33 -3.16 6.44 -4.78
N CYS A 34 -4.17 6.09 -4.00
CA CYS A 34 -5.06 4.98 -4.24
C CYS A 34 -6.49 5.51 -4.39
N PHE A 35 -7.00 5.42 -5.62
CA PHE A 35 -8.37 5.78 -5.98
C PHE A 35 -9.34 4.64 -5.70
N TYR A 36 -8.83 3.42 -5.57
CA TYR A 36 -9.53 2.24 -5.08
C TYR A 36 -8.66 1.59 -4.00
N TYR A 37 -9.26 1.13 -2.92
CA TYR A 37 -8.52 0.54 -1.80
C TYR A 37 -9.47 -0.21 -0.88
N SER A 38 -8.93 -1.14 -0.11
CA SER A 38 -9.66 -1.87 0.93
C SER A 38 -8.78 -2.07 2.14
N GLY A 39 -9.39 -2.10 3.33
CA GLY A 39 -8.66 -2.35 4.58
C GLY A 39 -7.64 -1.25 4.88
N ALA A 40 -7.96 0.01 4.58
CA ALA A 40 -7.08 1.17 4.77
C ALA A 40 -6.48 1.24 6.19
N ASN A 41 -7.21 0.76 7.19
CA ASN A 41 -6.78 0.72 8.59
C ASN A 41 -6.01 -0.55 8.98
N THR A 42 -5.55 -1.35 8.01
CA THR A 42 -4.89 -2.64 8.24
C THR A 42 -3.47 -2.66 7.66
N THR A 43 -2.70 -3.68 8.03
CA THR A 43 -1.38 -3.98 7.44
C THR A 43 -1.48 -4.78 6.15
N GLN A 44 -2.68 -4.94 5.60
CA GLN A 44 -2.94 -5.65 4.34
C GLN A 44 -3.78 -4.78 3.40
N ALA A 45 -3.59 -3.46 3.46
CA ALA A 45 -4.35 -2.55 2.63
C ALA A 45 -4.02 -2.78 1.15
N SER A 46 -5.06 -2.92 0.33
CA SER A 46 -4.93 -2.98 -1.13
C SER A 46 -4.92 -1.58 -1.73
N CYS A 47 -4.30 -1.42 -2.89
CA CYS A 47 -4.25 -0.13 -3.60
C CYS A 47 -4.49 -0.31 -5.10
N ASN A 48 -5.39 0.52 -5.64
CA ASN A 48 -5.75 0.62 -7.05
C ASN A 48 -6.12 -0.72 -7.71
N GLU A 49 -6.73 -1.63 -6.94
CA GLU A 49 -7.13 -2.98 -7.41
C GLU A 49 -5.93 -3.79 -7.97
N ASN A 50 -4.70 -3.42 -7.61
CA ASN A 50 -3.51 -4.13 -8.04
C ASN A 50 -3.26 -5.33 -7.11
N PRO A 51 -3.43 -6.58 -7.57
CA PRO A 51 -3.30 -7.76 -6.73
C PRO A 51 -1.85 -8.02 -6.27
N HIS A 52 -0.87 -7.39 -6.91
CA HIS A 52 0.55 -7.52 -6.59
C HIS A 52 1.05 -6.40 -5.67
N VAL A 53 0.18 -5.58 -5.09
CA VAL A 53 0.58 -4.49 -4.19
C VAL A 53 -0.13 -4.62 -2.87
N VAL A 54 0.64 -4.66 -1.78
CA VAL A 54 0.13 -4.63 -0.42
C VAL A 54 0.80 -3.51 0.37
N CYS A 55 0.00 -2.66 1.00
CA CYS A 55 0.45 -1.55 1.81
C CYS A 55 0.43 -1.91 3.29
N LYS A 56 1.61 -2.11 3.87
CA LYS A 56 1.78 -2.64 5.23
C LYS A 56 1.57 -1.60 6.33
N LYS A 57 1.61 -0.30 6.00
CA LYS A 57 1.40 0.79 6.95
C LYS A 57 0.02 1.43 6.82
N GLY A 58 -0.90 0.78 6.10
CA GLY A 58 -2.26 1.28 5.88
C GLY A 58 -2.32 2.51 4.98
N CYS A 59 -3.47 3.18 5.02
CA CYS A 59 -3.77 4.36 4.22
C CYS A 59 -4.38 5.49 5.05
N THR A 60 -4.15 6.72 4.62
CA THR A 60 -4.73 7.94 5.18
C THR A 60 -5.53 8.69 4.12
N GLY A 61 -6.42 9.59 4.53
CA GLY A 61 -7.35 10.24 3.59
C GLY A 61 -8.49 9.31 3.15
N TYR A 62 -9.24 9.73 2.13
CA TYR A 62 -10.40 9.01 1.66
C TYR A 62 -10.90 9.51 0.29
N VAL A 63 -11.65 8.65 -0.39
CA VAL A 63 -12.56 9.06 -1.45
C VAL A 63 -13.87 9.57 -0.82
N THR A 64 -14.37 10.69 -1.33
CA THR A 64 -15.74 11.17 -1.06
C THR A 64 -16.65 10.67 -2.17
N ALA A 65 -17.75 10.01 -1.82
CA ALA A 65 -18.71 9.45 -2.76
C ALA A 65 -20.12 10.00 -2.50
N GLU A 66 -20.83 10.35 -3.57
CA GLU A 66 -22.20 10.88 -3.51
C GLU A 66 -23.24 9.80 -3.87
N GLY A 67 -24.50 10.05 -3.52
CA GLY A 67 -25.62 9.17 -3.88
C GLY A 67 -25.55 7.81 -3.18
N CYS A 68 -25.06 7.80 -1.94
CA CYS A 68 -24.80 6.60 -1.15
C CYS A 68 -26.03 6.18 -0.35
N GLN A 69 -26.42 4.93 -0.51
CA GLN A 69 -27.44 4.26 0.30
C GLN A 69 -26.80 3.15 1.12
N PRO A 70 -27.14 3.00 2.41
CA PRO A 70 -26.54 1.98 3.27
C PRO A 70 -26.89 0.59 2.73
N THR A 71 -25.91 -0.29 2.69
CA THR A 71 -26.12 -1.71 2.36
C THR A 71 -26.66 -2.39 3.63
N GLY A 72 -27.95 -2.70 3.63
CA GLY A 72 -28.68 -3.30 4.76
C GLY A 72 -30.05 -3.82 4.33
N ASN A 73 -30.61 -4.73 5.12
CA ASN A 73 -31.73 -5.65 4.83
C ASN A 73 -32.64 -5.28 3.62
N PRO A 74 -32.67 -6.11 2.54
CA PRO A 74 -33.43 -5.83 1.31
C PRO A 74 -34.95 -5.75 1.49
N SER A 75 -35.47 -6.10 2.68
CA SER A 75 -36.91 -5.98 3.00
C SER A 75 -37.36 -4.55 3.34
N THR A 76 -36.41 -3.64 3.55
CA THR A 76 -36.68 -2.22 3.74
C THR A 76 -36.01 -1.47 2.60
N GLN A 77 -36.82 -0.99 1.64
CA GLN A 77 -36.35 0.03 0.70
C GLN A 77 -35.69 1.13 1.53
N PRO A 78 -34.48 1.61 1.18
CA PRO A 78 -33.86 2.72 1.89
C PRO A 78 -34.83 3.91 1.78
N THR A 79 -35.51 4.23 2.88
CA THR A 79 -36.42 5.39 2.96
C THR A 79 -35.65 6.69 3.08
N ASP A 80 -34.36 6.59 3.40
CA ASP A 80 -33.48 7.73 3.57
C ASP A 80 -33.00 8.24 2.20
N ALA A 81 -32.94 9.56 2.09
CA ALA A 81 -32.37 10.22 0.93
C ALA A 81 -30.90 9.78 0.74
N PRO A 82 -30.45 9.54 -0.51
CA PRO A 82 -29.06 9.23 -0.78
C PRO A 82 -28.11 10.30 -0.21
N SER A 83 -27.04 9.86 0.41
CA SER A 83 -26.12 10.71 1.18
C SER A 83 -24.75 10.84 0.52
N THR A 84 -23.92 11.77 1.01
CA THR A 84 -22.49 11.81 0.69
C THR A 84 -21.70 11.15 1.82
N GLN A 85 -20.76 10.28 1.46
CA GLN A 85 -19.99 9.47 2.40
C GLN A 85 -18.48 9.65 2.19
N TYR A 86 -17.74 9.55 3.29
CA TYR A 86 -16.28 9.49 3.29
C TYR A 86 -15.85 8.04 3.47
N CYS A 87 -15.26 7.46 2.43
CA CYS A 87 -14.97 6.04 2.35
C CYS A 87 -13.66 5.69 3.06
N GLU A 88 -13.61 5.89 4.38
CA GLU A 88 -12.36 5.83 5.15
C GLU A 88 -11.69 4.45 5.17
N ILE A 89 -12.46 3.36 5.05
CA ILE A 89 -11.94 1.99 5.18
C ILE A 89 -11.68 1.36 3.81
N GLY A 90 -12.53 1.67 2.84
CA GLY A 90 -12.41 1.11 1.51
C GLY A 90 -13.32 1.79 0.51
N PHE A 91 -12.86 1.86 -0.73
CA PHE A 91 -13.63 2.33 -1.86
C PHE A 91 -13.31 1.46 -3.09
N GLY A 92 -14.35 0.95 -3.74
CA GLY A 92 -14.21 -0.07 -4.78
C GLY A 92 -15.35 -0.06 -5.79
N ARG A 93 -15.16 -0.74 -6.91
CA ARG A 93 -16.24 -0.97 -7.89
C ARG A 93 -17.11 -2.14 -7.45
N ASP A 94 -18.42 -1.94 -7.46
CA ASP A 94 -19.40 -3.02 -7.32
C ASP A 94 -19.91 -3.47 -8.69
N SER A 95 -20.24 -2.48 -9.53
CA SER A 95 -20.68 -2.66 -10.91
C SER A 95 -20.16 -1.52 -11.80
N ALA A 96 -20.56 -1.51 -13.07
CA ALA A 96 -20.24 -0.42 -13.98
C ALA A 96 -20.72 0.95 -13.44
N VAL A 97 -21.89 0.96 -12.80
CA VAL A 97 -22.56 2.20 -12.33
C VAL A 97 -22.47 2.39 -10.82
N SER A 98 -22.23 1.34 -10.05
CA SER A 98 -22.22 1.40 -8.57
C SER A 98 -20.83 1.22 -7.98
N LYS A 99 -20.60 1.86 -6.85
CA LYS A 99 -19.35 1.81 -6.07
C LYS A 99 -19.67 1.41 -4.65
N VAL A 100 -18.82 0.58 -4.06
CA VAL A 100 -18.88 0.26 -2.63
C VAL A 100 -18.05 1.30 -1.88
N CYS A 101 -18.67 1.94 -0.89
CA CYS A 101 -18.01 2.85 0.04
C CYS A 101 -18.10 2.26 1.44
N GLN A 102 -16.95 1.95 2.04
CA GLN A 102 -16.86 1.46 3.41
C GLN A 102 -16.37 2.60 4.31
N THR A 103 -17.22 3.01 5.24
CA THR A 103 -16.86 3.92 6.33
C THR A 103 -16.39 3.12 7.55
N LYS A 104 -16.03 3.80 8.64
CA LYS A 104 -15.69 3.13 9.91
C LYS A 104 -16.85 2.35 10.54
N THR A 105 -18.09 2.67 10.17
CA THR A 105 -19.29 2.16 10.86
C THR A 105 -20.22 1.38 9.94
N GLN A 106 -20.24 1.68 8.65
CA GLN A 106 -21.26 1.18 7.74
C GLN A 106 -20.72 1.07 6.31
N THR A 107 -21.30 0.14 5.55
CA THR A 107 -21.06 0.03 4.11
C THR A 107 -22.22 0.64 3.33
N TYR A 108 -21.89 1.29 2.21
CA TYR A 108 -22.84 1.97 1.33
C TYR A 108 -22.60 1.55 -0.12
N LEU A 109 -23.69 1.52 -0.88
CA LEU A 109 -23.66 1.47 -2.34
C LEU A 109 -23.93 2.87 -2.87
N CYS A 110 -23.00 3.40 -3.65
CA CYS A 110 -23.02 4.77 -4.15
C CYS A 110 -23.09 4.78 -5.69
N SER A 111 -23.90 5.67 -6.25
CA SER A 111 -24.07 5.84 -7.70
C SER A 111 -23.77 7.25 -8.21
N GLY A 112 -23.37 8.16 -7.32
CA GLY A 112 -23.05 9.55 -7.64
C GLY A 112 -21.58 9.78 -8.01
N LYS A 113 -21.18 11.05 -7.99
CA LYS A 113 -19.81 11.47 -8.28
C LYS A 113 -18.87 11.07 -7.14
N THR A 114 -17.60 10.93 -7.48
CA THR A 114 -16.53 10.57 -6.54
C THR A 114 -15.35 11.52 -6.68
N THR A 115 -14.77 11.95 -5.58
CA THR A 115 -13.59 12.84 -5.55
C THR A 115 -12.59 12.41 -4.49
N GLY A 116 -11.33 12.85 -4.63
CA GLY A 116 -10.26 12.52 -3.69
C GLY A 116 -9.60 11.16 -3.95
N ALA A 117 -8.73 10.77 -3.03
CA ALA A 117 -7.97 9.53 -3.02
C ALA A 117 -7.47 9.25 -1.60
N ALA A 118 -7.13 8.00 -1.30
CA ALA A 118 -6.36 7.65 -0.11
C ALA A 118 -4.85 7.63 -0.43
N GLN A 119 -4.03 8.00 0.53
CA GLN A 119 -2.57 7.83 0.47
C GLN A 119 -2.21 6.58 1.26
N CYS A 120 -1.80 5.52 0.57
CA CYS A 120 -1.35 4.28 1.21
C CYS A 120 0.17 4.24 1.34
N HIS A 121 0.67 3.70 2.45
CA HIS A 121 2.07 3.74 2.84
C HIS A 121 2.65 2.33 3.07
N GLY A 122 3.97 2.20 2.91
CA GLY A 122 4.63 0.89 3.05
C GLY A 122 4.14 -0.10 2.00
N CYS A 123 3.84 0.39 0.79
CA CYS A 123 3.36 -0.43 -0.31
C CYS A 123 4.53 -1.14 -0.96
N VAL A 124 4.45 -2.47 -0.99
CA VAL A 124 5.46 -3.36 -1.56
C VAL A 124 4.82 -4.24 -2.63
N GLN A 125 5.64 -4.69 -3.59
CA GLN A 125 5.20 -5.74 -4.50
C GLN A 125 5.12 -7.07 -3.75
N SER A 126 4.03 -7.81 -3.93
CA SER A 126 3.71 -9.07 -3.27
C SER A 126 3.40 -10.19 -4.25
#